data_AF-A0A944RN11-F1
#
_entry.id   AF-A0A944RN11-F1
#
_cell.length_a   1.000
_cell.length_b   1.000
_cell.length_c   1.000
_cell.angle_alpha   90.00
_cell.angle_beta   90.00
_cell.angle_gamma   90.00
#
_symmetry.space_group_name_H-M   'P 1'
#
loop_
_entity.id
_entity.type
_entity.pdbx_description
1 polymer ?
#
loop_
_entity_poly.entity_id
_entity_poly.type
_entity_poly.pdbx_seq_one_letter_code
_entity_poly.pdbx_strand_id
1 'polypeptide(L)'
;MSFKSGRHFLQIPGPTNIPDRVLRAIDQPTVDHRGPDFAEFALGVLDRLKKVFKTTNPVIVYPSSGTGAWEAALVNTLSPGDKVMMFETGQFM
;
A
#
# COMPACT_ATOMS: atom_id res chain seq x y z
N MET A 1 -30.12 0.48 -28.78
CA MET A 1 -29.13 0.96 -27.79
C MET A 1 -28.83 -0.18 -26.83
N SER A 2 -27.56 -0.53 -26.61
CA SER A 2 -27.19 -1.59 -25.66
C SER A 2 -27.34 -1.07 -24.23
N PHE A 3 -28.11 -1.78 -23.41
CA PHE A 3 -28.23 -1.49 -21.98
C PHE A 3 -26.89 -1.71 -21.28
N LYS A 4 -26.37 -0.69 -20.59
CA LYS A 4 -25.20 -0.82 -19.72
C LYS A 4 -25.65 -0.89 -18.27
N SER A 5 -25.42 -2.03 -17.62
CA SER A 5 -25.70 -2.22 -16.18
C SER A 5 -24.67 -1.48 -15.32
N GLY A 6 -24.85 -0.18 -15.14
CA GLY A 6 -24.15 0.63 -14.13
C GLY A 6 -22.62 0.41 -14.06
N ARG A 7 -22.05 0.58 -12.85
CA ARG A 7 -20.64 0.30 -12.56
C ARG A 7 -20.48 -1.17 -12.19
N HIS A 8 -19.45 -1.84 -12.71
CA HIS A 8 -19.08 -3.19 -12.27
C HIS A 8 -18.51 -3.14 -10.84
N PHE A 9 -19.15 -3.85 -9.91
CA PHE A 9 -18.70 -3.98 -8.54
C PHE A 9 -17.88 -5.26 -8.34
N LEU A 10 -16.69 -5.13 -7.77
CA LEU A 10 -15.83 -6.25 -7.45
C LEU A 10 -16.30 -6.90 -6.14
N GLN A 11 -16.98 -8.04 -6.26
CA GLN A 11 -17.48 -8.84 -5.13
C GLN A 11 -16.57 -10.03 -4.85
N ILE A 12 -15.27 -9.77 -4.79
CA ILE A 12 -14.20 -10.73 -4.49
C ILE A 12 -13.40 -10.23 -3.28
N PRO A 13 -12.60 -11.08 -2.60
CA PRO A 13 -11.81 -10.65 -1.43
C PRO A 13 -10.87 -9.46 -1.69
N GLY A 14 -10.42 -9.31 -2.93
CA GLY A 14 -9.69 -8.16 -3.43
C GLY A 14 -9.31 -8.35 -4.91
N PRO A 15 -8.95 -7.27 -5.63
CA PRO A 15 -8.97 -5.86 -5.20
C PRO A 15 -10.40 -5.31 -5.05
N THR A 16 -10.52 -4.10 -4.48
CA THR A 16 -11.79 -3.37 -4.35
C THR A 16 -11.93 -2.28 -5.41
N ASN A 17 -13.16 -1.81 -5.65
CA ASN A 17 -13.37 -0.65 -6.52
C ASN A 17 -12.74 0.61 -5.91
N ILE A 18 -11.89 1.30 -6.70
CA ILE A 18 -11.25 2.53 -6.28
C ILE A 18 -12.28 3.68 -6.25
N PRO A 19 -12.40 4.45 -5.14
CA PRO A 19 -13.27 5.62 -5.09
C PRO A 19 -12.86 6.67 -6.13
N ASP A 20 -13.83 7.36 -6.73
CA ASP A 20 -13.58 8.28 -7.85
C ASP A 20 -12.63 9.42 -7.49
N ARG A 21 -12.64 9.90 -6.24
CA ARG A 21 -11.68 10.91 -5.75
C ARG A 21 -10.23 10.45 -5.82
N VAL A 22 -9.99 9.14 -5.65
CA VAL A 22 -8.64 8.56 -5.70
C VAL A 22 -8.23 8.36 -7.16
N LEU A 23 -9.15 7.93 -8.03
CA LEU A 23 -8.90 7.87 -9.48
C LEU A 23 -8.50 9.25 -10.04
N ARG A 24 -9.20 10.32 -9.64
CA ARG A 24 -8.87 11.70 -10.03
C ARG A 24 -7.50 12.18 -9.50
N ALA A 25 -7.06 11.66 -8.36
CA ALA A 25 -5.74 11.97 -7.81
C ALA A 25 -4.63 11.23 -8.59
N ILE A 26 -4.89 10.01 -9.04
CA ILE A 26 -3.97 9.22 -9.88
C ILE A 26 -3.82 9.85 -11.29
N ASP A 27 -4.89 10.46 -11.80
CA ASP A 27 -4.92 11.13 -13.11
C ASP A 27 -4.15 12.48 -13.16
N GLN A 28 -3.56 12.92 -12.04
CA GLN A 28 -2.78 14.16 -12.01
C GLN A 28 -1.43 13.99 -12.73
N PRO A 29 -0.88 15.08 -13.31
CA PRO A 29 0.46 15.06 -13.88
C PRO A 29 1.52 14.63 -12.86
N THR A 30 2.54 13.92 -13.33
CA THR A 30 3.67 13.50 -12.50
C THR A 30 4.38 14.71 -11.88
N VAL A 31 4.70 14.60 -10.59
CA VAL A 31 5.48 15.59 -9.85
C VAL A 31 6.95 15.20 -9.79
N ASP A 32 7.84 16.18 -9.63
CA ASP A 32 9.25 15.90 -9.37
C ASP A 32 9.42 15.24 -7.99
N HIS A 33 9.76 13.96 -7.98
CA HIS A 33 9.96 13.16 -6.77
C HIS A 33 11.12 13.65 -5.87
N ARG A 34 12.01 14.51 -6.37
CA ARG A 34 13.08 15.14 -5.57
C ARG A 34 12.77 16.60 -5.22
N GLY A 35 11.64 17.11 -5.67
CA GLY A 35 11.19 18.46 -5.42
C GLY A 35 10.62 18.65 -4.01
N PRO A 36 10.55 19.91 -3.53
CA PRO A 36 10.04 20.22 -2.19
C PRO A 36 8.57 19.81 -2.02
N ASP A 37 7.75 19.97 -3.06
CA ASP A 37 6.32 19.63 -3.02
C ASP A 37 6.09 18.13 -2.77
N PHE A 38 6.89 17.28 -3.39
CA PHE A 38 6.82 15.83 -3.15
C PHE A 38 7.27 15.47 -1.73
N ALA A 39 8.34 16.12 -1.23
CA ALA A 39 8.82 15.88 0.12
C ALA A 39 7.76 16.24 1.18
N GLU A 40 7.11 17.41 1.05
CA GLU A 40 6.02 17.82 1.93
C GLU A 40 4.84 16.83 1.86
N PHE A 41 4.42 16.47 0.64
CA PHE A 41 3.36 15.50 0.42
C PHE A 41 3.68 14.13 1.07
N ALA A 42 4.86 13.58 0.79
CA ALA A 42 5.27 12.27 1.29
C ALA A 42 5.34 12.24 2.82
N LEU A 43 5.96 13.25 3.44
CA LEU A 43 6.04 13.36 4.90
C LEU A 43 4.65 13.47 5.54
N GLY A 44 3.74 14.23 4.93
CA GLY A 44 2.35 14.33 5.37
C GLY A 44 1.59 12.99 5.28
N VAL A 45 1.84 12.20 4.24
CA VAL A 45 1.28 10.85 4.10
C VAL A 45 1.83 9.92 5.18
N LEU A 46 3.15 9.91 5.40
CA LEU A 46 3.79 9.05 6.41
C LEU A 46 3.27 9.34 7.82
N ASP A 47 3.08 10.61 8.19
CA ASP A 47 2.51 10.98 9.48
C ASP A 47 1.06 10.51 9.64
N ARG A 48 0.23 10.66 8.59
CA ARG A 48 -1.17 10.20 8.62
C ARG A 48 -1.27 8.68 8.69
N LEU A 49 -0.36 7.94 8.06
CA LEU A 49 -0.34 6.47 8.13
C LEU A 49 -0.09 5.96 9.54
N LYS A 50 0.68 6.67 10.37
CA LYS A 50 0.86 6.33 11.79
C LYS A 50 -0.47 6.21 12.54
N LYS A 51 -1.46 7.05 12.20
CA LYS A 51 -2.81 6.99 12.77
C LYS A 51 -3.58 5.74 12.33
N VAL A 52 -3.40 5.32 11.08
CA VAL A 52 -4.01 4.09 10.54
C VAL A 52 -3.43 2.85 11.22
N PHE A 53 -2.10 2.79 11.34
CA PHE A 53 -1.38 1.70 12.01
C PHE A 53 -1.40 1.78 13.55
N LYS A 54 -1.94 2.86 14.12
CA LYS A 54 -1.98 3.13 15.57
C LYS A 54 -0.59 3.03 16.22
N THR A 55 0.40 3.67 15.61
CA THR A 55 1.81 3.63 16.06
C THR A 55 2.39 5.03 16.17
N THR A 56 3.42 5.19 17.00
CA THR A 56 4.26 6.40 17.04
C THR A 56 5.59 6.20 16.29
N ASN A 57 5.90 4.96 15.90
CA ASN A 57 7.14 4.59 15.23
C ASN A 57 7.16 5.07 13.76
N PRO A 58 8.34 5.12 13.13
CA PRO A 58 8.45 5.37 11.69
C PRO A 58 7.61 4.38 10.89
N VAL A 59 6.93 4.89 9.86
CA VAL A 59 6.20 4.11 8.86
C VAL A 59 6.89 4.35 7.52
N ILE A 60 6.96 3.31 6.70
CA ILE A 60 7.59 3.35 5.38
C ILE A 60 6.56 2.90 4.34
N VAL A 61 6.58 3.52 3.16
CA VAL A 61 5.79 3.09 1.99
C VAL A 61 6.73 2.36 1.04
N TYR A 62 6.38 1.13 0.66
CA TYR A 62 7.12 0.35 -0.32
C TYR A 62 6.34 0.34 -1.64
N PRO A 63 6.94 0.72 -2.78
CA PRO A 63 6.26 0.78 -4.08
C PRO A 63 6.09 -0.63 -4.68
N SER A 64 5.28 -1.46 -4.02
CA SER A 64 4.99 -2.85 -4.40
C SER A 64 3.56 -3.25 -4.04
N SER A 65 3.18 -4.49 -4.35
CA SER A 65 2.05 -5.15 -3.71
C SER A 65 2.35 -5.48 -2.23
N GLY A 66 1.37 -6.03 -1.51
CA GLY A 66 1.54 -6.46 -0.12
C GLY A 66 2.66 -7.49 0.09
N THR A 67 2.89 -8.39 -0.86
CA THR A 67 3.96 -9.40 -0.77
C THR A 67 5.36 -8.79 -0.84
N GLY A 68 5.54 -7.69 -1.59
CA GLY A 68 6.83 -6.99 -1.63
C GLY A 68 7.18 -6.30 -0.31
N ALA A 69 6.18 -5.77 0.41
CA ALA A 69 6.40 -5.22 1.74
C ALA A 69 6.78 -6.32 2.76
N TRP A 70 6.19 -7.52 2.61
CA TRP A 70 6.54 -8.67 3.43
C TRP A 70 7.98 -9.14 3.14
N GLU A 71 8.36 -9.28 1.87
CA GLU A 71 9.74 -9.60 1.49
C GLU A 71 10.72 -8.56 2.04
N ALA A 72 10.43 -7.27 1.87
CA ALA A 72 11.26 -6.19 2.38
C ALA A 72 11.47 -6.30 3.91
N ALA A 73 10.43 -6.64 4.67
CA ALA A 73 10.56 -6.83 6.11
C ALA A 73 11.51 -7.99 6.44
N LEU A 74 11.32 -9.16 5.82
CA LEU A 74 12.14 -10.34 6.09
C LEU A 74 13.62 -10.11 5.75
N VAL A 75 13.91 -9.66 4.52
CA VAL A 75 15.30 -9.54 4.04
C VAL A 75 16.10 -8.44 4.74
N ASN A 76 15.44 -7.45 5.35
CA ASN A 76 16.11 -6.38 6.09
C ASN A 76 16.22 -6.66 7.61
N THR A 77 15.55 -7.71 8.12
CA THR A 77 15.52 -8.00 9.58
C THR A 77 16.12 -9.35 9.95
N LEU A 78 16.41 -10.21 8.97
CA LEU A 78 16.93 -11.55 9.18
C LEU A 78 18.22 -11.77 8.39
N SER A 79 19.13 -12.53 8.98
CA SER A 79 20.38 -12.99 8.36
C SER A 79 20.36 -14.50 8.10
N PRO A 80 21.19 -15.01 7.18
CA PRO A 80 21.35 -16.44 6.98
C PRO A 80 21.69 -17.16 8.30
N GLY A 81 20.89 -18.16 8.66
CA GLY A 81 21.04 -18.92 9.91
C GLY A 81 20.09 -18.49 11.03
N ASP A 82 19.40 -17.35 10.91
CA ASP A 82 18.37 -16.95 11.86
C ASP A 82 17.19 -17.92 11.83
N LYS A 83 16.60 -18.16 13.01
CA LYS A 83 15.40 -19.00 13.15
C LYS A 83 14.17 -18.11 13.23
N VAL A 84 13.14 -18.45 12.46
CA VAL A 84 11.85 -17.74 12.42
C VAL A 84 10.75 -18.69 12.85
N MET A 85 9.83 -18.22 13.69
CA MET A 85 8.61 -18.94 14.04
C MET A 85 7.46 -18.43 13.19
N MET A 86 6.67 -19.36 12.66
CA MET A 86 5.59 -19.07 11.73
C MET A 86 4.38 -19.95 12.05
N PHE A 87 3.19 -19.35 12.19
CA PHE A 87 1.95 -20.07 12.45
C PHE A 87 1.15 -20.23 11.16
N GLU A 88 1.21 -21.41 10.55
CA GLU A 88 0.54 -21.65 9.27
C GLU A 88 -0.95 -21.91 9.47
N THR A 89 -1.81 -20.99 8.98
CA THR A 89 -3.28 -21.12 9.13
C THR A 89 -4.05 -20.89 7.83
N GLY A 90 -3.38 -20.65 6.71
CA GLY A 90 -4.01 -20.46 5.42
C GLY A 90 -3.03 -20.16 4.29
N GLN A 91 -3.52 -19.57 3.19
CA GLN A 91 -2.70 -19.27 2.01
C GLN A 91 -1.67 -18.16 2.26
N PHE A 92 -1.96 -17.23 3.16
CA PHE A 92 -1.03 -16.19 3.59
C PHE A 92 -0.60 -16.56 4.98
N MET A 93 0.67 -16.93 5.13
CA MET A 93 1.29 -17.17 6.43
C MET A 93 0.36 -17.93 7.38
#